data_AF-A0A439KCB5-F1
#
_entry.id   AF-A0A439KCB5-F1
#
_cell.length_a   1.000
_cell.length_b   1.000
_cell.length_c   1.000
_cell.angle_alpha   90.00
_cell.angle_beta   90.00
_cell.angle_gamma   90.00
#
_symmetry.space_group_name_H-M   'P 1'
#
loop_
_entity.id
_entity.type
_entity.pdbx_description
1 polymer ?
#
loop_
_entity_poly.entity_id
_entity_poly.type
_entity_poly.pdbx_seq_one_letter_code
_entity_poly.pdbx_strand_id
1 'polypeptide(L)' 'MTADAFLLYGTRAVEAEPVRLRAGALSADFVNGNLRTIRHGGTEVLRTIAYVIRDRDWGTYEPALTDLV' A
#
# COMPACT_ATOMS: atom_id res chain seq x y z
N MET A 1 25.74 25.35 11.82
CA MET A 1 25.38 24.26 10.90
C MET A 1 24.07 23.68 11.38
N THR A 2 22.95 24.12 10.81
CA THR A 2 21.64 23.50 11.05
C THR A 2 21.64 22.15 10.36
N ALA A 3 21.52 21.07 11.12
CA ALA A 3 21.36 19.74 10.54
C ALA A 3 20.00 19.69 9.84
N ASP A 4 19.99 19.42 8.53
CA ASP A 4 18.75 19.16 7.81
C ASP A 4 18.07 17.94 8.43
N ALA A 5 16.85 18.14 8.93
CA ALA A 5 16.03 17.04 9.42
C ALA A 5 15.60 16.18 8.23
N PHE A 6 15.92 14.89 8.26
CA PHE A 6 15.43 13.92 7.28
C PHE A 6 14.78 12.72 7.98
N LEU A 7 13.79 12.12 7.31
CA LEU A 7 13.01 11.03 7.86
C LEU A 7 13.76 9.70 7.71
N LEU A 8 13.83 8.95 8.81
CA LEU A 8 14.47 7.63 8.86
C LEU A 8 13.40 6.55 8.90
N TYR A 9 13.38 5.71 7.86
CA TYR A 9 12.40 4.61 7.71
C TYR A 9 13.02 3.22 7.90
N GLY A 10 14.31 3.14 8.26
CA GLY A 10 15.03 1.86 8.42
C GLY A 10 15.39 1.15 7.12
N THR A 11 14.99 1.71 5.97
CA THR A 11 15.32 1.21 4.62
C THR A 11 15.52 2.37 3.65
N ARG A 12 16.23 2.11 2.54
CA ARG A 12 16.30 3.01 1.38
C ARG A 12 15.21 2.73 0.34
N ALA A 13 14.46 1.64 0.53
CA ALA A 13 13.35 1.31 -0.34
C ALA A 13 12.30 2.42 -0.27
N VAL A 14 11.90 2.91 -1.44
CA VAL A 14 10.85 3.92 -1.59
C VAL A 14 9.52 3.18 -1.72
N GLU A 15 8.49 3.61 -0.99
CA GLU A 15 7.14 3.07 -1.19
C GLU A 15 6.64 3.36 -2.60
N ALA A 16 5.98 2.37 -3.21
CA ALA A 16 5.32 2.59 -4.49
C ALA A 16 4.18 3.61 -4.34
N GLU A 17 4.02 4.47 -5.34
CA GLU A 17 2.95 5.46 -5.35
C GLU A 17 1.58 4.75 -5.44
N PRO A 18 0.65 5.00 -4.50
CA PRO A 18 -0.66 4.37 -4.53
C PRO A 18 -1.54 4.89 -5.68
N VAL A 19 -2.23 3.97 -6.36
CA VAL A 19 -3.25 4.30 -7.36
C VAL A 19 -4.62 4.33 -6.68
N ARG A 20 -5.27 5.50 -6.66
CA ARG A 20 -6.62 5.64 -6.09
C ARG A 20 -7.68 5.05 -7.03
N LEU A 21 -8.37 4.00 -6.57
CA LEU A 21 -9.53 3.43 -7.25
C LEU A 21 -10.83 3.98 -6.67
N ARG A 22 -11.86 4.12 -7.52
CA ARG A 22 -13.21 4.57 -7.14
C ARG A 22 -14.29 3.76 -7.86
N ALA A 23 -15.33 3.38 -7.13
CA ALA A 23 -16.53 2.73 -7.65
C ALA A 23 -17.75 3.23 -6.87
N GLY A 24 -18.39 4.29 -7.38
CA GLY A 24 -19.47 4.97 -6.66
C GLY A 24 -18.99 5.52 -5.31
N ALA A 25 -19.68 5.15 -4.23
CA ALA A 25 -19.31 5.55 -2.87
C ALA A 25 -18.07 4.82 -2.32
N LEU A 26 -17.62 3.75 -2.99
CA LEU A 26 -16.44 2.98 -2.61
C LEU A 26 -15.16 3.63 -3.16
N SER A 27 -14.11 3.68 -2.35
CA SER A 27 -12.76 4.04 -2.80
C SER A 27 -11.71 3.22 -2.08
N ALA A 28 -10.57 2.99 -2.72
CA ALA A 28 -9.44 2.25 -2.15
C ALA A 28 -8.12 2.72 -2.78
N ASP A 29 -7.02 2.52 -2.07
CA ASP A 29 -5.67 2.72 -2.58
C ASP A 29 -5.11 1.37 -3.04
N PHE A 30 -4.74 1.26 -4.32
CA PHE A 30 -4.07 0.10 -4.87
C PHE A 30 -2.56 0.32 -4.87
N VAL A 31 -1.83 -0.48 -4.08
CA VAL A 31 -0.39 -0.34 -3.88
C VAL A 31 0.24 -1.69 -3.58
N ASN A 32 1.33 -2.04 -4.28
CA ASN A 32 2.04 -3.32 -4.17
C ASN A 32 1.10 -4.52 -4.22
N GLY A 33 0.08 -4.46 -5.08
CA GLY A 33 -0.92 -5.52 -5.24
C GLY A 33 -1.98 -5.63 -4.16
N ASN A 34 -1.97 -4.72 -3.18
CA ASN A 34 -2.92 -4.70 -2.09
C ASN A 34 -3.92 -3.57 -2.27
N LEU A 35 -5.16 -3.79 -1.83
CA LEU A 35 -6.10 -2.70 -1.58
C LEU A 35 -5.91 -2.24 -0.14
N ARG A 36 -5.78 -0.94 0.07
CA ARG A 36 -5.65 -0.30 1.37
C ARG A 36 -6.66 0.81 1.54
N THR A 37 -6.95 1.14 2.80
CA THR A 37 -7.80 2.27 3.17
C THR A 37 -9.12 2.25 2.39
N ILE A 38 -9.79 1.10 2.41
CA ILE A 38 -11.04 0.90 1.68
C ILE A 38 -12.13 1.69 2.42
N ARG A 39 -12.70 2.67 1.73
CA ARG A 39 -13.67 3.62 2.27
C ARG A 39 -15.00 3.52 1.55
N HIS A 40 -16.08 3.63 2.30
CA HIS A 40 -17.43 3.84 1.77
C HIS A 40 -17.96 5.19 2.26
N GLY A 41 -18.27 6.10 1.33
CA GLY A 41 -18.76 7.44 1.69
C GLY A 41 -17.76 8.26 2.53
N GLY A 42 -16.47 8.01 2.37
CA GLY A 42 -15.40 8.69 3.12
C GLY A 42 -14.97 7.99 4.42
N THR A 43 -15.81 7.11 4.97
CA THR A 43 -15.50 6.32 6.18
C THR A 43 -14.69 5.09 5.82
N GLU A 44 -13.54 4.86 6.47
CA GLU A 44 -12.77 3.63 6.30
C GLU A 44 -13.55 2.46 6.91
N VAL A 45 -13.88 1.49 6.06
CA VAL A 45 -14.67 0.31 6.43
C VAL A 45 -13.83 -0.95 6.48
N LEU A 46 -12.71 -0.98 5.74
CA LEU A 46 -11.76 -2.09 5.75
C LEU A 46 -10.34 -1.55 5.56
N ARG A 47 -9.42 -1.99 6.41
CA ARG A 47 -8.04 -1.51 6.39
C ARG A 47 -7.28 -2.00 5.16
N THR A 48 -7.38 -3.29 4.83
CA THR A 48 -6.67 -3.87 3.71
C THR A 48 -7.30 -5.18 3.19
N ILE A 49 -7.13 -5.42 1.90
CA ILE A 49 -7.21 -6.76 1.27
C ILE A 49 -5.83 -6.99 0.63
N ALA A 50 -5.17 -8.07 1.01
CA ALA A 50 -3.76 -8.30 0.68
C ALA A 50 -3.49 -9.75 0.25
N TYR A 51 -2.55 -9.92 -0.68
CA TYR A 51 -2.02 -11.22 -1.09
C TYR A 51 -0.69 -11.46 -0.39
N VAL A 52 -0.76 -12.03 0.81
CA VAL A 52 0.40 -12.12 1.70
C VAL A 52 1.19 -13.39 1.41
N ILE A 53 2.32 -13.24 0.71
CA ILE A 53 3.32 -14.30 0.53
C ILE A 53 4.48 -14.00 1.48
N ARG A 54 4.70 -14.87 2.47
CA ARG A 54 5.75 -14.65 3.48
C ARG A 54 7.01 -15.45 3.20
N ASP A 55 8.15 -14.84 3.49
CA ASP A 55 9.40 -15.57 3.67
C ASP A 55 9.49 -16.20 5.08
N ARG A 56 10.61 -16.87 5.35
CA ARG A 56 10.88 -17.54 6.65
C ARG A 56 11.04 -16.56 7.82
N ASP A 57 11.36 -15.31 7.53
CA ASP A 57 11.70 -14.24 8.48
C ASP A 57 10.51 -13.26 8.63
N TRP A 58 9.30 -13.68 8.23
CA TRP A 58 8.07 -12.87 8.22
C TRP A 58 8.10 -11.66 7.28
N GLY A 59 9.05 -11.55 6.35
CA GLY A 59 8.99 -10.57 5.26
C GLY A 59 7.82 -10.87 4.32
N THR A 60 7.27 -9.85 3.67
CA THR A 60 6.23 -10.03 2.63
C THR A 60 6.86 -9.74 1.28
N TYR A 61 6.75 -10.68 0.34
CA TYR A 61 7.21 -10.45 -1.03
C TYR A 61 6.32 -9.42 -1.74
N GLU A 62 6.93 -8.66 -2.64
CA GLU A 62 6.24 -7.71 -3.52
C GLU A 62 6.29 -8.23 -4.96
N PRO A 63 5.48 -9.26 -5.32
CA PRO A 63 5.48 -9.80 -6.67
C PRO A 63 4.87 -8.80 -7.65
N ALA A 64 5.38 -8.78 -8.88
CA ALA A 64 4.76 -8.06 -9.97
C ALA A 64 3.42 -8.73 -10.33
N LEU A 65 2.33 -7.97 -10.24
CA LEU A 65 1.03 -8.42 -10.73
C LEU A 65 0.93 -8.18 -12.23
N THR A 66 0.35 -9.14 -12.94
CA THR A 66 0.07 -9.10 -14.38
C THR A 66 -1.41 -9.43 -14.62
N ASP A 67 -1.91 -9.16 -15.82
CA ASP A 67 -3.30 -9.46 -16.23
C ASP A 67 -4.39 -8.85 -15.33
N LEU A 68 -4.16 -7.61 -14.87
CA LEU A 68 -5.17 -6.81 -14.18
C LEU A 68 -6.07 -6.11 -15.21
N VAL A 69 -7.39 -6.25 -15.07
CA VAL A 69 -8.41 -5.69 -15.97
C VAL A 69 -9.18 -4.57 -15.31
#